data_AF-A0A2V6B8I3-F1
#
_entry.id   AF-A0A2V6B8I3-F1
#
_cell.length_a   1.000
_cell.length_b   1.000
_cell.length_c   1.000
_cell.angle_alpha   90.00
_cell.angle_beta   90.00
_cell.angle_gamma   90.00
#
_symmetry.space_group_name_H-M   'P 1'
#
loop_
_entity.id
_entity.type
_entity.pdbx_description
1 polymer ?
#
loop_
_entity_poly.entity_id
_entity_poly.type
_entity_poly.pdbx_seq_one_letter_code
_entity_poly.pdbx_strand_id
1 'polypeptide(L)' 'NAIIAKVYKGPSWMDNKECIVLDYSETSLVAHWVRDEIREVAPRIYLGKVYLGKKRLIDFALEFPASG' A
#
# COMPACT_ATOMS: atom_id res chain seq x y z
N ASN A 1 9.14 -2.11 -17.21
CA ASN A 1 7.82 -1.44 -17.15
C ASN A 1 7.48 -1.17 -15.70
N ALA A 2 7.40 0.10 -15.29
CA ALA A 2 6.90 0.47 -13.98
C ALA A 2 5.37 0.61 -14.08
N ILE A 3 4.63 -0.01 -13.15
CA ILE A 3 3.18 0.19 -13.07
C ILE A 3 2.98 1.56 -12.41
N ILE A 4 2.29 2.47 -13.09
CA ILE A 4 1.98 3.79 -12.54
C ILE A 4 0.89 3.59 -11.49
N ALA A 5 1.25 3.81 -10.23
CA ALA A 5 0.33 3.80 -9.11
C ALA A 5 0.01 5.24 -8.69
N LYS A 6 -1.25 5.50 -8.31
CA LYS A 6 -1.58 6.71 -7.56
C LYS A 6 -1.15 6.50 -6.10
N VAL A 7 -0.31 7.41 -5.61
CA VAL A 7 0.14 7.40 -4.22
C VAL A 7 -0.52 8.56 -3.49
N TYR A 8 -1.29 8.26 -2.45
CA TYR A 8 -1.98 9.27 -1.65
C TYR A 8 -2.15 8.81 -0.21
N LYS A 9 -2.48 9.74 0.69
CA LYS A 9 -2.89 9.41 2.06
C LYS A 9 -4.39 9.23 2.11
N GLY A 10 -4.86 8.16 2.73
CA GLY A 10 -6.28 7.86 2.86
C GLY A 10 -6.61 6.99 4.07
N PRO A 11 -7.90 6.84 4.41
CA PRO A 11 -8.32 5.94 5.47
C PRO A 11 -8.06 4.49 5.09
N SER A 12 -7.45 3.73 6.00
CA SER A 12 -7.25 2.28 5.87
C SER A 12 -8.59 1.55 5.93
N TRP A 13 -8.75 0.52 5.10
CA TRP A 13 -9.91 -0.37 5.18
C TRP A 13 -9.92 -1.26 6.43
N MET A 14 -8.79 -1.44 7.10
CA MET A 14 -8.69 -2.27 8.31
C MET A 14 -9.21 -1.54 9.55
N ASP A 15 -8.79 -0.30 9.75
CA ASP A 15 -9.00 0.43 11.02
C ASP A 15 -9.46 1.89 10.84
N ASN A 16 -9.70 2.31 9.60
CA ASN A 16 -10.12 3.66 9.24
C ASN A 16 -9.12 4.78 9.65
N LYS A 17 -7.89 4.43 10.04
CA LYS A 17 -6.83 5.39 10.34
C LYS A 17 -6.05 5.73 9.08
N GLU A 18 -5.39 6.89 9.08
CA GLU A 18 -4.56 7.33 7.96
C GLU A 18 -3.49 6.28 7.60
N CYS A 19 -3.32 6.03 6.30
CA CYS A 19 -2.27 5.21 5.72
C CYS A 19 -1.87 5.74 4.34
N ILE A 20 -0.70 5.34 3.87
CA ILE A 20 -0.26 5.57 2.49
C ILE A 20 -0.95 4.50 1.65
N VAL A 21 -1.69 4.93 0.63
CA VAL A 21 -2.37 4.06 -0.32
C VAL A 21 -1.61 4.08 -1.63
N LEU A 22 -1.24 2.90 -2.13
CA LEU A 22 -0.86 2.71 -3.53
C LEU A 22 -2.03 2.08 -4.26
N ASP A 23 -2.60 2.83 -5.20
CA ASP A 23 -3.75 2.43 -5.99
C ASP A 23 -3.33 2.14 -7.43
N TYR A 24 -3.45 0.87 -7.82
CA TYR A 24 -3.08 0.37 -9.15
C TYR A 24 -4.28 0.29 -10.10
N SER A 25 -5.43 0.81 -9.69
CA SER A 25 -6.69 0.63 -10.43
C SER A 25 -6.67 1.25 -11.83
N GLU A 26 -5.95 2.34 -12.04
CA GLU A 26 -6.08 3.14 -13.26
C GLU A 26 -5.28 2.63 -14.46
N THR A 27 -4.29 1.75 -14.29
CA THR A 27 -3.30 1.49 -15.34
C THR A 27 -3.23 0.06 -15.87
N SER A 28 -4.03 -0.87 -15.38
CA SER A 28 -4.04 -2.24 -15.92
C SER A 28 -5.38 -2.94 -15.78
N LEU A 29 -5.89 -3.48 -16.90
CA LEU A 29 -7.03 -4.41 -16.98
C LEU A 29 -6.90 -5.62 -16.02
N VAL A 30 -5.69 -5.94 -15.57
CA VAL A 30 -5.40 -7.05 -14.64
C VAL A 30 -5.29 -6.58 -13.18
N ALA A 31 -4.93 -5.31 -12.94
CA ALA A 31 -4.67 -4.76 -11.59
C ALA A 31 -5.74 -3.77 -11.12
N HIS A 32 -6.89 -3.69 -11.79
CA HIS A 32 -7.96 -2.73 -11.51
C HIS A 32 -8.44 -2.74 -10.04
N TRP A 33 -8.12 -3.80 -9.29
CA TRP A 33 -8.57 -4.02 -7.93
C TRP A 33 -7.44 -4.11 -6.90
N VAL A 34 -6.18 -3.87 -7.29
CA VAL A 34 -5.05 -3.97 -6.35
C VAL A 34 -4.86 -2.64 -5.62
N ARG A 35 -4.91 -2.71 -4.29
CA ARG A 35 -4.68 -1.58 -3.38
C ARG A 35 -3.73 -2.02 -2.28
N ASP A 36 -2.64 -1.30 -2.11
CA ASP A 36 -1.74 -1.50 -0.98
C ASP A 36 -1.95 -0.39 0.04
N GLU A 37 -2.02 -0.77 1.31
CA GLU A 37 -2.09 0.15 2.44
C GLU A 37 -0.82 0.00 3.26
N ILE A 38 -0.04 1.06 3.36
CA ILE A 38 1.26 1.08 4.04
C ILE A 38 1.23 2.09 5.19
N ARG A 39 1.79 1.70 6.34
CA ARG A 39 1.94 2.57 7.50
C ARG A 39 3.30 2.38 8.16
N GLU A 40 3.91 3.49 8.55
CA GLU A 40 5.09 3.47 9.40
C GLU A 40 4.68 3.05 10.82
N VAL A 41 5.33 2.03 11.36
CA VAL A 41 5.04 1.50 12.71
C VAL A 41 6.20 1.71 13.68
N ALA A 42 7.40 1.95 13.15
CA ALA A 42 8.60 2.32 13.87
C ALA A 42 9.53 3.07 12.89
N PRO A 43 10.54 3.82 13.38
CA PRO A 43 11.42 4.57 12.50
C PRO A 43 12.00 3.70 11.37
N ARG A 44 11.66 4.07 10.12
CA ARG A 44 12.07 3.35 8.89
C ARG A 44 11.48 1.95 8.69
N ILE A 45 10.56 1.52 9.55
CA ILE A 45 9.85 0.24 9.44
C ILE A 45 8.41 0.52 9.06
N TYR A 46 8.03 0.00 7.89
CA TYR A 46 6.69 0.13 7.35
C TYR A 46 6.04 -1.24 7.27
N LEU A 47 4.78 -1.33 7.67
CA LEU A 47 3.94 -2.50 7.40
C LEU A 47 2.98 -2.18 6.28
N GLY A 48 2.86 -3.12 5.35
CA GLY A 48 1.99 -3.04 4.19
C GLY A 48 0.94 -4.16 4.20
N LYS A 49 -0.26 -3.85 3.70
CA LYS A 49 -1.34 -4.80 3.45
C LYS A 49 -1.78 -4.69 2.01
N VAL A 50 -1.80 -5.80 1.30
CA VAL A 50 -2.25 -5.88 -0.09
C VAL A 50 -3.68 -6.38 -0.14
N TYR A 51 -4.53 -5.65 -0.86
CA TYR A 51 -5.90 -6.02 -1.12
C TYR A 51 -6.13 -6.22 -2.62
N LEU A 52 -6.93 -7.24 -2.96
CA LEU A 52 -7.53 -7.39 -4.28
C LEU A 52 -9.05 -7.25 -4.13
N GLY A 53 -9.59 -6.12 -4.55
CA GLY A 53 -10.93 -5.67 -4.18
C GLY A 53 -10.98 -5.49 -2.67
N LYS A 54 -12.03 -5.97 -1.99
CA LYS A 54 -12.09 -5.92 -0.51
C LYS A 54 -11.46 -7.12 0.20
N LYS A 55 -10.81 -8.02 -0.55
CA LYS A 55 -10.19 -9.23 0.01
C LYS A 55 -8.73 -8.95 0.34
N ARG A 56 -8.36 -9.13 1.61
CA ARG A 56 -6.96 -9.11 2.04
C ARG A 56 -6.22 -10.31 1.45
N LEU A 57 -5.09 -10.07 0.80
CA LEU A 57 -4.27 -11.09 0.16
C LEU A 57 -3.04 -11.42 1.00
N ILE A 58 -2.14 -10.46 1.15
CA ILE A 58 -0.85 -10.63 1.81
C ILE A 58 -0.52 -9.43 2.67
N ASP A 59 0.33 -9.66 3.67
CA ASP A 59 0.97 -8.63 4.47
C ASP A 59 2.46 -8.62 4.13
N PHE A 60 3.07 -7.44 4.13
CA PHE A 60 4.52 -7.27 3.92
C PHE A 60 5.11 -6.26 4.89
N ALA A 61 6.43 -6.26 5.02
CA ALA A 61 7.16 -5.26 5.78
C ALA A 61 8.28 -4.68 4.91
N LEU A 62 8.50 -3.37 5.00
CA LEU A 62 9.61 -2.68 4.38
C LEU A 62 10.48 -2.07 5.48
N GLU A 63 11.78 -2.31 5.39
CA GLU A 63 12.77 -1.60 6.19
C GLU A 63 13.61 -0.74 5.24
N PHE A 64 13.63 0.56 5.49
CA PHE A 64 14.48 1.47 4.74
C PHE A 64 15.83 1.64 5.45
N PRO A 65 16.95 1.62 4.70
CA PRO A 65 18.25 1.92 5.29
C PRO A 65 18.26 3.33 5.88
N ALA A 66 19.05 3.53 6.93
CA ALA A 66 19.31 4.89 7.42
C ALA A 66 20.01 5.68 6.31
N SER A 67 19.53 6.89 6.03
CA SER A 67 20.25 7.82 5.16
C SER A 67 21.58 8.15 5.84
N GLY A 68 22.68 7.68 5.25
CA GLY A 68 24.05 8.05 5.65
C GLY A 68 24.43 9.44 5.18
#